data_AF-A0A1H9HR68-F1
#
_entry.id   AF-A0A1H9HR68-F1
#
_cell.length_a   1.000
_cell.length_b   1.000
_cell.length_c   1.000
_cell.angle_alpha   90.00
_cell.angle_beta   90.00
_cell.angle_gamma   90.00
#
_symmetry.space_group_name_H-M   'P 1'
#
loop_
_entity.id
_entity.type
_entity.pdbx_description
1 polymer ?
#
loop_
_entity_poly.entity_id
_entity_poly.type
_entity_poly.pdbx_seq_one_letter_code
_entity_poly.pdbx_strand_id
1 'polypeptide(L)'
;MNNKYRLAFMIVLIIMLFMYMIGIVDISSETNFAFTFAALILSVSMSIDTFSKESKVTTIIIFLLEIVALLVVVMFPNLKDIEFAKKIMKIFDTNVLLLLALFFTFAGQWASEIKWKDEKKSRRG
;
A
#
# COMPACT_ATOMS: atom_id res chain seq x y z
N MET A 1 -1.15 12.09 -11.24
CA MET A 1 0.15 12.29 -10.55
C MET A 1 1.26 11.93 -11.52
N ASN A 2 2.30 12.77 -11.67
CA ASN A 2 3.35 12.55 -12.68
C ASN A 2 4.11 11.25 -12.36
N ASN A 3 4.27 10.36 -13.34
CA ASN A 3 4.76 8.97 -13.21
C ASN A 3 6.07 8.82 -12.37
N LYS A 4 6.83 9.91 -12.26
CA LYS A 4 8.08 10.04 -11.49
C LYS A 4 7.95 9.72 -9.99
N TYR A 5 6.84 10.09 -9.33
CA TYR A 5 6.69 9.85 -7.88
C TYR A 5 6.38 8.38 -7.56
N ARG A 6 5.55 7.73 -8.38
CA ARG A 6 5.28 6.29 -8.27
C ARG A 6 6.54 5.47 -8.54
N LEU A 7 7.38 5.91 -9.48
CA LEU A 7 8.68 5.30 -9.73
C LEU A 7 9.62 5.40 -8.52
N ALA A 8 9.72 6.58 -7.91
CA ALA A 8 10.53 6.77 -6.70
C ALA A 8 10.06 5.87 -5.55
N PHE A 9 8.74 5.73 -5.38
CA PHE A 9 8.14 4.82 -4.40
C PHE A 9 8.55 3.37 -4.62
N MET A 10 8.47 2.88 -5.87
CA MET A 10 8.91 1.53 -6.24
C MET A 10 10.40 1.31 -5.96
N ILE A 11 11.25 2.30 -6.29
CA ILE A 11 12.69 2.22 -6.01
C ILE A 11 12.95 2.09 -4.51
N VAL A 12 12.25 2.85 -3.66
CA VAL A 12 12.40 2.76 -2.20
C VAL A 12 12.00 1.37 -1.68
N LEU A 13 10.90 0.80 -2.17
CA LEU A 13 10.48 -0.55 -1.79
C LEU A 13 11.52 -1.61 -2.21
N ILE A 14 12.08 -1.49 -3.41
CA ILE A 14 13.11 -2.40 -3.91
C ILE A 14 14.38 -2.31 -3.06
N ILE A 15 14.81 -1.09 -2.69
CA ILE A 15 15.97 -0.91 -1.82
C ILE A 15 15.73 -1.55 -0.44
N MET A 16 14.53 -1.35 0.14
CA MET A 16 14.16 -1.99 1.41
C MET A 16 14.17 -3.51 1.33
N LEU A 17 13.70 -4.09 0.20
CA LEU A 17 13.76 -5.53 -0.05
C LEU A 17 15.23 -6.04 -0.08
N PHE A 18 16.13 -5.31 -0.75
CA PHE A 18 17.55 -5.68 -0.76
C PHE A 18 18.20 -5.54 0.62
N MET A 19 17.89 -4.47 1.37
CA MET A 19 18.37 -4.31 2.75
C MET A 19 17.91 -5.47 3.64
N TYR A 20 16.68 -5.93 3.45
CA TYR A 20 16.16 -7.14 4.09
C TYR A 20 16.95 -8.40 3.67
N MET A 21 17.16 -8.64 2.37
CA MET A 21 17.86 -9.83 1.90
C MET A 21 19.31 -9.93 2.39
N ILE A 22 19.96 -8.79 2.62
CA ILE A 22 21.34 -8.70 3.12
C ILE A 22 21.39 -8.79 4.66
N GLY A 23 20.23 -8.87 5.34
CA GLY A 23 20.13 -8.97 6.79
C GLY A 23 20.35 -7.66 7.54
N ILE A 24 20.25 -6.52 6.84
CA ILE A 24 20.34 -5.18 7.46
C ILE A 24 19.06 -4.88 8.25
N VAL A 25 17.91 -5.37 7.76
CA VAL A 25 16.60 -5.26 8.43
C VAL A 25 16.19 -6.64 8.90
N ASP A 26 16.00 -6.80 10.21
CA ASP A 26 15.67 -8.09 10.81
C ASP A 26 14.20 -8.48 10.59
N ILE A 27 13.92 -9.77 10.48
CA ILE A 27 12.57 -10.31 10.26
C ILE A 27 11.91 -10.57 11.60
N SER A 28 11.53 -9.50 12.27
CA SER A 28 10.78 -9.58 13.51
C SER A 28 9.27 -9.60 13.22
N SER A 29 8.48 -9.93 14.24
CA SER A 29 7.02 -9.87 14.14
C SER A 29 6.52 -8.48 13.76
N GLU A 30 7.24 -7.45 14.19
CA GLU A 30 6.97 -6.04 13.95
C GLU A 30 7.24 -5.64 12.49
N THR A 31 8.33 -6.15 11.87
CA THR A 31 8.63 -5.83 10.47
C THR A 31 7.65 -6.51 9.53
N ASN A 32 7.29 -7.77 9.78
CA ASN A 32 6.25 -8.48 9.03
C ASN A 32 4.89 -7.79 9.13
N PHE A 33 4.52 -7.36 10.34
CA PHE A 33 3.29 -6.59 10.53
C PHE A 33 3.32 -5.27 9.76
N ALA A 34 4.42 -4.51 9.86
CA ALA A 34 4.59 -3.22 9.18
C ALA A 34 4.47 -3.35 7.66
N PHE A 35 5.14 -4.33 7.06
CA PHE A 35 5.07 -4.56 5.62
C PHE A 35 3.66 -4.95 5.18
N THR A 36 2.98 -5.82 5.93
CA THR A 36 1.63 -6.27 5.60
C THR A 36 0.62 -5.14 5.75
N PHE A 37 0.75 -4.32 6.79
CA PHE A 37 -0.10 -3.15 7.01
C PHE A 37 0.12 -2.08 5.92
N ALA A 38 1.37 -1.84 5.52
CA ALA A 38 1.68 -0.95 4.40
C ALA A 38 1.10 -1.47 3.08
N ALA A 39 1.19 -2.78 2.83
CA ALA A 39 0.58 -3.41 1.65
C ALA A 39 -0.94 -3.19 1.61
N LEU A 40 -1.62 -3.30 2.76
CA LEU A 40 -3.05 -2.99 2.88
C LEU A 40 -3.35 -1.51 2.55
N ILE A 41 -2.57 -0.57 3.09
CA ILE A 41 -2.78 0.86 2.82
C ILE A 41 -2.63 1.15 1.33
N LEU A 42 -1.62 0.55 0.68
CA LEU A 42 -1.39 0.71 -0.76
C LEU A 42 -2.49 0.09 -1.61
N SER A 43 -2.99 -1.08 -1.25
CA SER A 43 -4.07 -1.72 -1.99
C SER A 43 -5.39 -0.96 -1.87
N VAL A 44 -5.67 -0.38 -0.69
CA VAL A 44 -6.79 0.56 -0.49
C VAL A 44 -6.59 1.82 -1.34
N SER A 45 -5.39 2.40 -1.35
CA SER A 45 -5.07 3.57 -2.16
C SER A 45 -5.32 3.32 -3.66
N MET A 46 -4.87 2.16 -4.17
CA MET A 46 -5.13 1.72 -5.55
C MET A 46 -6.62 1.53 -5.84
N SER A 47 -7.36 0.97 -4.89
CA SER A 47 -8.81 0.81 -5.00
C SER A 47 -9.51 2.16 -5.10
N ILE A 48 -9.14 3.14 -4.25
CA ILE A 48 -9.69 4.50 -4.29
C ILE A 48 -9.41 5.18 -5.63
N ASP A 49 -8.18 5.07 -6.16
CA ASP A 49 -7.81 5.61 -7.48
C ASP A 49 -8.69 5.05 -8.61
N THR A 50 -9.07 3.78 -8.48
CA THR A 50 -9.82 3.06 -9.50
C THR A 50 -11.32 3.35 -9.42
N PHE A 51 -11.91 3.32 -8.22
CA PHE A 51 -13.35 3.48 -8.01
C PHE A 51 -13.82 4.93 -7.94
N SER A 52 -12.94 5.86 -7.55
CA SER A 52 -13.32 7.26 -7.38
C SER A 52 -13.32 8.02 -8.70
N LYS A 53 -14.17 9.05 -8.80
CA LYS A 53 -14.08 10.02 -9.89
C LYS A 53 -12.81 10.83 -9.72
N GLU A 54 -12.09 11.07 -10.81
CA GLU A 54 -10.87 11.87 -10.81
C GLU A 54 -11.18 13.27 -10.28
N SER A 55 -10.74 13.54 -9.05
CA SER A 55 -10.91 14.82 -8.38
C SER A 55 -9.61 15.18 -7.69
N LYS A 56 -9.35 16.49 -7.54
CA LYS A 56 -8.16 16.98 -6.80
C LYS A 56 -8.12 16.41 -5.38
N VAL A 57 -9.27 16.24 -4.74
CA VAL A 57 -9.39 15.69 -3.38
C VAL A 57 -8.98 14.21 -3.37
N THR A 58 -9.45 13.40 -4.33
CA THR A 58 -9.08 12.00 -4.48
C THR A 58 -7.57 11.84 -4.63
N THR A 59 -6.93 12.66 -5.47
CA THR A 59 -5.47 12.62 -5.68
C THR A 59 -4.70 12.94 -4.40
N ILE A 60 -5.17 13.92 -3.61
CA ILE A 60 -4.53 14.28 -2.33
C ILE A 60 -4.66 13.13 -1.33
N ILE A 61 -5.83 12.49 -1.23
CA ILE A 61 -6.05 11.36 -0.33
C ILE A 61 -5.12 10.19 -0.67
N ILE A 62 -5.02 9.83 -1.95
CA ILE A 62 -4.12 8.78 -2.44
C ILE A 62 -2.67 9.09 -2.08
N PHE A 63 -2.24 10.33 -2.32
CA PHE A 63 -0.88 10.76 -2.00
C PHE A 63 -0.57 10.68 -0.49
N LEU A 64 -1.51 11.10 0.36
CA LEU A 64 -1.38 10.98 1.81
C LEU A 64 -1.29 9.51 2.24
N LEU A 65 -2.13 8.63 1.69
CA LEU A 65 -2.10 7.19 1.99
C LEU A 65 -0.75 6.55 1.58
N GLU A 66 -0.23 6.89 0.39
CA GLU A 66 1.07 6.40 -0.07
C GLU A 66 2.21 6.86 0.87
N ILE A 67 2.23 8.12 1.31
CA ILE A 67 3.22 8.61 2.27
C ILE A 67 3.11 7.87 3.61
N VAL A 68 1.88 7.68 4.12
CA VAL A 68 1.65 6.96 5.37
C VAL A 68 2.16 5.52 5.26
N ALA A 69 1.93 4.84 4.13
CA ALA A 69 2.46 3.49 3.91
C ALA A 69 4.00 3.45 3.99
N LEU A 70 4.68 4.42 3.39
CA LEU A 70 6.15 4.54 3.49
C LEU A 70 6.61 4.79 4.93
N LEU A 71 5.93 5.68 5.65
CA LEU A 71 6.25 5.97 7.05
C LEU A 71 6.09 4.73 7.92
N VAL A 72 5.03 3.93 7.70
CA VAL A 72 4.86 2.65 8.40
C VAL A 72 6.03 1.73 8.11
N VAL A 73 6.41 1.55 6.84
CA VAL A 73 7.52 0.65 6.47
C VAL A 73 8.85 1.07 7.09
N VAL A 74 9.13 2.37 7.16
CA VAL A 74 10.43 2.87 7.65
C VAL A 74 10.44 3.02 9.16
N MET A 75 9.39 3.59 9.75
CA MET A 75 9.37 3.91 11.16
C MET A 75 9.00 2.69 12.00
N PHE A 76 7.97 1.93 11.63
CA PHE A 76 7.42 0.87 12.48
C PHE A 76 8.46 -0.19 12.93
N PRO A 77 9.38 -0.66 12.05
CA PRO A 77 10.50 -1.51 12.47
C PRO A 77 11.47 -0.86 13.47
N ASN A 78 11.63 0.46 13.40
CA ASN A 78 12.57 1.24 14.20
C ASN A 78 11.95 1.77 15.51
N LEU A 79 10.63 1.69 15.67
CA LEU A 79 9.91 2.10 16.87
C LEU A 79 10.02 1.00 17.94
N LYS A 80 11.20 0.89 18.55
CA LYS A 80 11.43 -0.01 19.69
C LYS A 80 10.42 0.30 20.81
N ASP A 81 9.62 -0.71 21.18
CA ASP A 81 8.75 -0.73 22.37
C ASP A 81 7.62 0.32 22.49
N ILE A 82 7.01 0.73 21.37
CA ILE A 82 5.84 1.62 21.46
C ILE A 82 4.57 0.81 21.75
N GLU A 83 3.91 1.11 22.88
CA GLU A 83 2.66 0.46 23.32
C GLU A 83 1.55 0.53 22.26
N PHE A 84 1.53 1.62 21.48
CA PHE A 84 0.60 1.81 20.36
C PHE A 84 0.77 0.75 19.26
N ALA A 85 2.01 0.45 18.85
CA ALA A 85 2.30 -0.58 17.85
C ALA A 85 1.82 -1.95 18.33
N LYS A 86 2.10 -2.29 19.60
CA LYS A 86 1.63 -3.54 20.22
C LYS A 86 0.10 -3.62 20.30
N LYS A 87 -0.60 -2.52 20.58
CA LYS A 87 -2.08 -2.47 20.57
C LYS A 87 -2.64 -2.72 19.17
N ILE A 88 -2.08 -2.12 18.14
CA ILE A 88 -2.54 -2.35 16.75
C ILE A 88 -2.27 -3.81 16.34
N MET A 89 -1.07 -4.34 16.60
CA MET A 89 -0.72 -5.73 16.31
C MET A 89 -1.61 -6.74 17.06
N LYS A 90 -2.12 -6.36 18.24
CA LYS A 90 -3.07 -7.19 18.99
C LYS A 90 -4.48 -7.18 18.41
N ILE A 91 -4.87 -6.10 17.73
CA ILE A 91 -6.20 -5.95 17.11
C ILE A 91 -6.22 -6.60 15.73
N PHE A 92 -5.15 -6.42 14.95
CA PHE A 92 -5.04 -6.93 13.60
C PHE A 92 -3.97 -8.02 13.53
N ASP A 93 -4.38 -9.28 13.33
CA ASP A 93 -3.45 -10.35 12.99
C ASP A 93 -2.85 -10.07 11.60
N THR A 94 -1.54 -10.29 11.45
CA THR A 94 -0.82 -10.21 10.17
C THR A 94 -1.53 -11.02 9.07
N ASN A 95 -2.10 -12.19 9.38
CA ASN A 95 -2.84 -12.99 8.41
C ASN A 95 -4.12 -12.31 7.94
N VAL A 96 -4.85 -11.65 8.85
CA VAL A 96 -6.06 -10.88 8.53
C VAL A 96 -5.71 -9.67 7.67
N LEU A 97 -4.62 -8.97 8.01
CA LEU A 97 -4.11 -7.86 7.20
C LEU A 97 -3.74 -8.32 5.79
N LEU A 98 -3.08 -9.46 5.67
CA LEU A 98 -2.69 -10.02 4.38
C LEU A 98 -3.92 -10.34 3.52
N LEU A 99 -4.94 -10.99 4.11
CA LEU A 99 -6.19 -11.31 3.42
C LEU A 99 -6.91 -10.04 2.93
N LEU A 100 -6.97 -9.00 3.77
CA LEU A 100 -7.53 -7.71 3.39
C LEU A 100 -6.71 -7.04 2.28
N ALA A 101 -5.37 -7.09 2.38
CA ALA A 101 -4.49 -6.49 1.38
C ALA A 101 -4.68 -7.16 0.01
N LEU A 102 -4.77 -8.49 -0.01
CA LEU A 102 -5.06 -9.27 -1.21
C LEU A 102 -6.46 -8.93 -1.77
N PHE A 103 -7.48 -8.90 -0.91
CA PHE A 103 -8.85 -8.56 -1.31
C PHE A 103 -8.90 -7.22 -2.05
N PHE A 104 -8.35 -6.15 -1.45
CA PHE A 104 -8.34 -4.83 -2.07
C PHE A 104 -7.48 -4.78 -3.34
N THR A 105 -6.39 -5.54 -3.40
CA THR A 105 -5.55 -5.62 -4.60
C THR A 105 -6.34 -6.21 -5.77
N PHE A 106 -6.99 -7.35 -5.56
CA PHE A 106 -7.80 -7.98 -6.60
C PHE A 106 -9.04 -7.15 -6.95
N ALA A 107 -9.72 -6.57 -5.96
CA ALA A 107 -10.87 -5.69 -6.21
C ALA A 107 -10.48 -4.46 -7.04
N GLY A 108 -9.36 -3.82 -6.74
CA GLY A 108 -8.80 -2.71 -7.52
C GLY A 108 -8.44 -3.12 -8.94
N GLN A 109 -7.78 -4.27 -9.12
CA GLN A 109 -7.44 -4.80 -10.45
C GLN A 109 -8.69 -5.06 -11.30
N TRP A 110 -9.70 -5.75 -10.76
CA TRP A 110 -10.94 -6.03 -11.48
C TRP A 110 -11.69 -4.77 -11.87
N ALA A 111 -11.77 -3.78 -10.96
CA ALA A 111 -12.41 -2.51 -11.25
C ALA A 111 -11.67 -1.73 -12.35
N SER A 112 -10.34 -1.80 -12.39
CA SER A 112 -9.51 -1.16 -13.41
C SER A 112 -9.76 -1.79 -14.78
N GLU A 113 -9.85 -3.12 -14.84
CA GLU A 113 -10.19 -3.84 -16.07
C GLU A 113 -11.57 -3.48 -16.62
N ILE A 114 -12.57 -3.36 -15.74
CA ILE A 114 -13.93 -2.97 -16.14
C ILE A 114 -13.92 -1.55 -16.70
N LYS A 115 -13.33 -0.60 -15.96
CA LYS A 115 -13.20 0.81 -16.38
C LYS A 115 -12.50 0.94 -17.74
N TRP A 116 -11.40 0.21 -17.93
CA TRP A 116 -10.69 0.16 -19.21
C TRP A 116 -11.58 -0.36 -20.34
N LYS A 117 -12.32 -1.46 -20.12
CA LYS A 117 -13.20 -2.07 -21.13
C LYS A 117 -14.32 -1.11 -21.55
N ASP A 118 -14.88 -0.37 -20.60
CA ASP A 118 -15.93 0.63 -20.86
C ASP A 118 -15.40 1.83 -21.66
N GLU A 119 -14.22 2.37 -21.32
CA GLU A 119 -13.56 3.43 -22.08
C GLU A 119 -13.26 3.02 -23.53
N LYS A 120 -12.79 1.78 -23.74
CA LYS A 120 -12.54 1.24 -25.10
C LYS A 120 -13.82 1.12 -25.92
N LYS A 121 -14.95 0.76 -25.32
CA LYS A 121 -16.26 0.70 -26.00
C LYS A 121 -16.75 2.10 -26.38
N SER A 122 -16.64 3.07 -25.48
CA SER A 122 -17.04 4.46 -25.73
C SER A 122 -16.23 5.15 -26.84
N ARG A 123 -14.99 4.71 -27.13
CA ARG A 123 -14.16 5.27 -28.22
C ARG A 123 -14.40 4.61 -29.58
N ARG A 124 -15.17 3.51 -29.64
CA ARG A 124 -15.43 2.74 -30.87
C ARG A 124 -16.84 2.91 -31.44
N GLY A 125 -17.77 3.45 -30.65
CA GLY A 125 -19.08 3.90 -31.12
C GLY A 125 -19.06 5.39 -31.39
#